data_AF-A0A838JRC5-F1
#
_entry.id   AF-A0A838JRC5-F1
#
_cell.length_a   1.000
_cell.length_b   1.000
_cell.length_c   1.000
_cell.angle_alpha   90.00
_cell.angle_beta   90.00
_cell.angle_gamma   90.00
#
_symmetry.space_group_name_H-M   'P 1'
#
loop_
_entity.id
_entity.type
_entity.pdbx_description
1 polymer ?
#
loop_
_entity_poly.entity_id
_entity_poly.type
_entity_poly.pdbx_seq_one_letter_code
_entity_poly.pdbx_strand_id
1 'polypeptide(L)'
;MQDEPAVELQLYLDEAETLHALLEDFLESGEQDPRLERSYRLLGWRILAARGGTGLTGRVAGLAREADSLEEYEAARENMLGPVLDGLERGENRDP
;
A
#
# COMPACT_ATOMS: atom_id res chain seq x y z
N MET A 1 5.68 25.21 6.02
CA MET A 1 6.34 24.07 6.69
C MET A 1 7.71 23.95 6.06
N GLN A 2 8.79 23.95 6.84
CA GLN A 2 10.08 23.55 6.29
C GLN A 2 9.95 22.06 5.98
N ASP A 3 10.18 21.65 4.73
CA ASP A 3 10.24 20.23 4.39
C ASP A 3 11.33 19.60 5.26
N GLU A 4 10.94 18.62 6.08
CA GLU A 4 11.92 17.80 6.80
C GLU A 4 12.85 17.16 5.77
N PRO A 5 14.16 17.07 6.05
CA PRO A 5 15.10 16.47 5.11
C PRO A 5 14.72 15.01 4.85
N ALA A 6 14.45 14.69 3.59
CA ALA A 6 14.15 13.33 3.15
C ALA A 6 15.43 12.54 2.89
N VAL A 7 15.38 11.23 3.12
CA VAL A 7 16.47 10.30 2.82
C VAL A 7 15.97 9.27 1.82
N GLU A 8 16.75 9.02 0.77
CA GLU A 8 16.50 7.92 -0.17
C GLU A 8 17.12 6.62 0.36
N LEU A 9 16.33 5.56 0.39
CA LEU A 9 16.75 4.22 0.78
C LEU A 9 16.72 3.29 -0.43
N GLN A 10 17.85 2.63 -0.72
CA GLN A 10 17.92 1.56 -1.70
C GLN A 10 17.95 0.24 -0.95
N LEU A 11 16.92 -0.58 -1.16
CA LEU A 11 16.77 -1.90 -0.57
C LEU A 11 16.52 -2.91 -1.69
N TYR A 12 17.01 -4.14 -1.52
CA TYR A 12 16.53 -5.24 -2.34
C TYR A 12 15.06 -5.55 -2.00
N LEU A 13 14.34 -6.19 -2.93
CA LEU A 13 12.91 -6.45 -2.77
C LEU A 13 12.64 -7.33 -1.54
N ASP A 14 13.47 -8.33 -1.30
CA ASP A 14 13.39 -9.23 -0.15
C ASP A 14 13.66 -8.51 1.19
N GLU A 15 14.62 -7.57 1.21
CA GLU A 15 14.87 -6.71 2.38
C GLU A 15 13.68 -5.80 2.67
N ALA A 16 13.10 -5.19 1.63
CA ALA A 16 11.91 -4.36 1.77
C ALA A 16 10.71 -5.17 2.28
N GLU A 17 10.47 -6.36 1.72
CA GLU A 17 9.40 -7.26 2.17
C GLU A 17 9.60 -7.69 3.63
N THR A 18 10.82 -8.01 4.02
CA THR A 18 11.16 -8.35 5.42
C THR A 18 10.89 -7.19 6.36
N LEU A 19 11.34 -5.97 6.01
CA LEU A 19 11.11 -4.79 6.81
C LEU A 19 9.62 -4.46 6.91
N HIS A 20 8.85 -4.61 5.83
CA HIS A 20 7.41 -4.40 5.83
C HIS A 20 6.69 -5.35 6.80
N ALA A 21 7.05 -6.64 6.80
CA ALA A 21 6.50 -7.62 7.73
C ALA A 21 6.84 -7.28 9.20
N LEU A 22 8.07 -6.85 9.48
CA LEU A 22 8.45 -6.45 10.84
C LEU A 22 7.69 -5.20 11.31
N LEU A 23 7.41 -4.25 10.42
CA LEU A 23 6.58 -3.08 10.72
C LEU A 23 5.12 -3.46 10.98
N GLU A 24 4.59 -4.42 10.21
CA GLU A 24 3.26 -4.99 10.41
C GLU A 24 3.10 -5.58 11.81
N ASP A 25 3.99 -6.52 12.18
CA ASP A 25 4.02 -7.17 13.49
C ASP A 25 4.07 -6.14 14.64
N PHE A 26 4.85 -5.08 14.45
CA PHE A 26 5.00 -4.03 15.45
C PHE A 26 3.74 -3.17 15.60
N LEU A 27 3.11 -2.79 14.49
CA LEU A 27 1.84 -2.03 14.50
C LEU A 27 0.69 -2.86 15.08
N GLU A 28 0.62 -4.14 14.76
CA GLU A 28 -0.37 -5.07 15.30
C GLU A 28 -0.22 -5.30 16.81
N SER A 29 1.00 -5.13 17.36
CA SER A 29 1.27 -5.21 18.79
C SER A 29 0.67 -4.04 19.61
N GLY A 30 0.08 -3.05 18.94
CA GLY A 30 -0.60 -1.91 19.57
C GLY A 30 0.21 -0.63 19.64
N GLU A 31 1.37 -0.57 18.98
CA GLU A 31 2.16 0.65 18.88
C GLU A 31 1.48 1.66 17.92
N GLN A 32 1.08 2.82 18.45
CA GLN A 32 0.41 3.88 17.66
C GLN A 32 1.38 5.03 17.36
N ASP A 33 2.46 4.74 16.63
CA ASP A 33 3.31 5.79 16.04
C ASP A 33 2.88 6.07 14.59
N PRO A 34 2.30 7.27 14.30
CA PRO A 34 1.91 7.66 12.95
C PRO A 34 3.05 7.62 11.92
N ARG A 35 4.31 7.77 12.37
CA ARG A 35 5.50 7.70 11.51
C ARG A 35 5.77 6.26 11.06
N LEU A 36 5.56 5.29 11.95
CA LEU A 36 5.69 3.87 11.62
C LEU A 36 4.56 3.44 10.68
N GLU A 37 3.33 3.89 10.95
CA GLU A 37 2.19 3.62 10.07
C GLU A 37 2.42 4.18 8.66
N ARG A 38 2.93 5.43 8.56
CA ARG A 38 3.29 6.03 7.27
C ARG A 38 4.40 5.24 6.57
N SER A 39 5.42 4.81 7.32
CA SER A 39 6.56 4.05 6.77
C SER A 39 6.13 2.67 6.25
N TYR A 40 5.26 1.98 6.99
CA TYR A 40 4.63 0.72 6.59
C TYR A 40 3.88 0.90 5.27
N ARG A 41 3.00 1.91 5.17
CA ARG A 41 2.23 2.20 3.95
C ARG A 41 3.11 2.57 2.75
N LEU A 42 4.12 3.43 2.96
CA LEU A 42 5.11 3.79 1.94
C LEU A 42 5.83 2.56 1.39
N LEU A 43 6.27 1.67 2.28
CA LEU A 43 7.02 0.48 1.91
C LEU A 43 6.14 -0.52 1.17
N GLY A 44 4.90 -0.75 1.64
CA GLY A 44 3.92 -1.62 0.98
C GLY A 44 3.59 -1.14 -0.43
N TRP A 45 3.42 0.17 -0.62
CA TRP A 45 3.25 0.77 -1.94
C TRP A 45 4.43 0.48 -2.87
N ARG A 46 5.67 0.73 -2.41
CA ARG A 46 6.87 0.54 -3.24
C ARG A 46 7.16 -0.93 -3.53
N ILE A 47 6.91 -1.83 -2.58
CA ILE A 47 6.97 -3.28 -2.80
C ILE A 47 5.99 -3.71 -3.89
N LEU A 48 4.75 -3.24 -3.84
CA LEU A 48 3.75 -3.59 -4.86
C LEU A 48 4.16 -3.10 -6.26
N ALA A 49 4.65 -1.86 -6.35
CA ALA A 49 5.17 -1.31 -7.60
C ALA A 49 6.32 -2.16 -8.16
N ALA A 50 7.25 -2.60 -7.31
CA ALA A 50 8.38 -3.42 -7.72
C ALA A 50 7.95 -4.85 -8.11
N ARG A 51 7.20 -5.54 -7.24
CA ARG A 51 6.81 -6.95 -7.41
C ARG A 51 5.85 -7.17 -8.58
N GLY A 52 4.91 -6.25 -8.78
CA GLY A 52 3.86 -6.42 -9.78
C GLY A 52 2.81 -7.45 -9.39
N GLY A 53 2.26 -8.12 -10.40
CA GLY A 53 1.23 -9.14 -10.24
C GLY A 53 0.42 -9.33 -11.53
N THR A 54 -0.66 -10.11 -11.43
CA THR A 54 -1.60 -10.37 -12.53
C THR A 54 -3.03 -9.99 -12.14
N GLY A 55 -3.93 -9.87 -13.13
CA GLY A 55 -5.33 -9.55 -12.86
C GLY A 55 -5.49 -8.21 -12.12
N LEU A 56 -6.32 -8.20 -11.06
CA LEU A 56 -6.55 -7.00 -10.26
C LEU A 56 -5.27 -6.51 -9.57
N THR A 57 -4.47 -7.40 -8.97
CA THR A 57 -3.19 -7.04 -8.34
C THR A 57 -2.22 -6.42 -9.34
N GLY A 58 -2.19 -6.94 -10.58
CA GLY A 58 -1.38 -6.35 -11.66
C GLY A 58 -1.81 -4.92 -12.01
N ARG A 59 -3.12 -4.63 -12.01
CA ARG A 59 -3.64 -3.27 -12.24
C ARG A 59 -3.29 -2.33 -11.10
N VAL A 60 -3.45 -2.77 -9.84
CA VAL A 60 -3.05 -1.96 -8.66
C VAL A 60 -1.55 -1.68 -8.69
N ALA A 61 -0.73 -2.67 -9.07
CA ALA A 61 0.71 -2.47 -9.22
C ALA A 61 1.07 -1.52 -10.37
N GLY A 62 0.23 -1.42 -11.42
CA GLY A 62 0.33 -0.38 -12.44
C GLY A 62 0.17 1.01 -11.85
N LEU A 63 -0.93 1.25 -11.12
CA LEU A 63 -1.16 2.52 -10.41
C LEU A 63 -0.01 2.85 -9.45
N ALA A 64 0.52 1.84 -8.75
CA ALA A 64 1.64 2.00 -7.84
C ALA A 64 2.92 2.50 -8.53
N ARG A 65 3.16 2.15 -9.80
CA ARG A 65 4.32 2.64 -10.56
C ARG A 65 4.12 4.02 -11.15
N GLU A 66 2.88 4.37 -11.48
CA GLU A 66 2.53 5.63 -12.13
C GLU A 66 2.45 6.80 -11.15
N ALA A 67 2.12 6.54 -9.89
CA ALA A 67 2.00 7.56 -8.87
C ALA A 67 3.36 8.13 -8.45
N ASP A 68 3.41 9.45 -8.23
CA ASP A 68 4.60 10.15 -7.74
C ASP A 68 4.65 10.19 -6.19
N SER A 69 3.51 10.00 -5.52
CA SER A 69 3.37 10.03 -4.06
C SER A 69 2.49 8.92 -3.50
N LEU A 70 2.63 8.62 -2.20
CA LEU A 70 1.82 7.59 -1.52
C LEU A 70 0.35 8.00 -1.58
N GLU A 71 0.09 9.28 -1.34
CA GLU A 71 -1.24 9.87 -1.32
C GLU A 71 -1.94 9.74 -2.68
N GLU A 72 -1.20 9.97 -3.78
CA GLU A 72 -1.71 9.79 -5.14
C GLU A 72 -2.01 8.32 -5.43
N TYR A 73 -1.10 7.41 -5.04
CA TYR A 73 -1.34 5.98 -5.18
C TYR A 73 -2.57 5.51 -4.39
N GLU A 74 -2.68 5.91 -3.12
CA GLU A 74 -3.79 5.54 -2.26
C GLU A 74 -5.13 6.06 -2.81
N ALA A 75 -5.17 7.30 -3.29
CA ALA A 75 -6.35 7.87 -3.93
C ALA A 75 -6.73 7.13 -5.23
N ALA A 76 -5.75 6.81 -6.08
CA ALA A 76 -5.99 6.05 -7.30
C ALA A 76 -6.47 4.63 -7.01
N ARG A 77 -5.85 3.96 -6.03
CA ARG A 77 -6.25 2.63 -5.57
C ARG A 77 -7.68 2.64 -5.03
N GLU A 78 -8.04 3.63 -4.22
CA GLU A 78 -9.38 3.76 -3.65
C GLU A 78 -10.43 3.96 -4.75
N ASN A 79 -10.19 4.87 -5.70
CA ASN A 79 -11.08 5.11 -6.83
C ASN A 79 -11.30 3.85 -7.68
N MET A 80 -10.28 3.00 -7.82
CA MET A 80 -10.38 1.76 -8.57
C MET A 80 -11.07 0.64 -7.79
N LEU A 81 -10.77 0.50 -6.49
CA LEU A 81 -11.24 -0.62 -5.68
C LEU A 81 -12.60 -0.37 -5.02
N GLY A 82 -12.94 0.86 -4.68
CA GLY A 82 -14.21 1.23 -4.05
C GLY A 82 -15.42 0.62 -4.76
N PRO A 83 -15.59 0.83 -6.09
CA PRO A 83 -16.70 0.24 -6.83
C PRO A 83 -16.71 -1.29 -6.86
N VAL A 84 -15.55 -1.94 -6.74
CA VAL A 84 -15.42 -3.40 -6.69
C VAL A 84 -15.92 -3.90 -5.34
N LEU A 85 -15.50 -3.26 -4.25
CA LEU A 85 -15.93 -3.58 -2.89
C LEU A 85 -17.44 -3.32 -2.72
N ASP A 86 -17.94 -2.18 -3.19
CA ASP A 86 -19.38 -1.87 -3.21
C ASP A 86 -20.18 -2.91 -3.98
N GLY A 87 -19.62 -3.45 -5.08
CA GLY A 87 -20.23 -4.52 -5.85
C GLY A 87 -20.31 -5.86 -5.11
N LEU A 88 -19.32 -6.16 -4.27
CA LEU A 88 -19.29 -7.37 -3.45
C LEU A 88 -20.25 -7.28 -2.25
N GLU A 89 -20.48 -6.07 -1.73
CA GLU A 89 -21.38 -5.84 -0.60
C GLU A 89 -22.88 -5.80 -0.97
N ARG A 90 -23.22 -5.73 -2.27
CA ARG A 90 -24.62 -5.80 -2.72
C ARG A 90 -25.23 -7.16 -2.38
N GLY A 91 -26.46 -7.14 -1.86
CA GLY A 91 -27.18 -8.32 -1.35
C GLY A 91 -27.40 -9.46 -2.35
N GLU A 92 -27.20 -9.25 -3.65
CA GLU A 92 -27.22 -10.32 -4.67
C GLU A 92 -25.99 -11.25 -4.61
N ASN A 93 -24.89 -10.80 -4.00
CA ASN A 93 -23.64 -11.57 -3.81
C ASN A 93 -23.47 -12.13 -2.38
N ARG A 94 -24.42 -11.85 -1.47
CA ARG A 94 -24.49 -12.55 -0.19
C ARG A 94 -25.22 -13.86 -0.41
N ASP A 95 -24.55 -14.99 -0.19
CA ASP A 95 -25.21 -16.30 -0.17
C ASP A 95 -26.43 -16.23 0.80
N PRO A 96 -27.59 -16.80 0.41
CA PRO A 96 -28.84 -16.70 1.16
C PRO A 96 -28.82 -17.39 2.53
#